data_AF-A0A9P9QH40-F1
#
_entry.id   AF-A0A9P9QH40-F1
#
_cell.length_a   1.000
_cell.length_b   1.000
_cell.length_c   1.000
_cell.angle_alpha   90.00
_cell.angle_beta   90.00
_cell.angle_gamma   90.00
#
_symmetry.space_group_name_H-M   'P 1'
#
loop_
_entity.id
_entity.type
_entity.pdbx_description
1 polymer ?
#
loop_
_entity_poly.entity_id
_entity_poly.type
_entity_poly.pdbx_seq_one_letter_code
_entity_poly.pdbx_strand_id
1 'polypeptide(L)'
;MAKRVVGAWVLSIWLGLWAATVTETEGLVAAMERKTGRLGGDVDEVVSDTEMGIVVAIRDQLPHLLRIYYRSGSLLTSRPVAAAIPRKAPPDRKSNDRVIKRPARGYHTFKNGALNVTPKGTEKDIVKSNQDSPLLRLPAEIRNTIWKYTLGGKTMRPVYSYRSRLNFVPKPSERINTFALLRTCRQIYAEGALIPYTESIFSVEYMADVTRAFRRFRKHQLGHIRELSIECDRYVPNHFDVHQFISGIMFFLPSKALPNLRRLRLGFFSSDDWNAVTFEETEKAIRSALFKSLVNRQIRASTRENGYQHL
;
A
#
# COMPACT_ATOMS: atom_id res chain seq x y z
N MET A 1 -23.92 22.95 26.64
CA MET A 1 -22.62 23.54 27.04
C MET A 1 -21.57 22.54 27.52
N ALA A 2 -21.93 21.37 28.07
CA ALA A 2 -20.97 20.39 28.61
C ALA A 2 -19.93 19.80 27.61
N LYS A 3 -20.25 19.70 26.31
CA LYS A 3 -19.33 19.12 25.31
C LYS A 3 -18.13 19.99 24.93
N ARG A 4 -18.16 21.31 25.22
CA ARG A 4 -17.03 22.21 24.94
C ARG A 4 -15.97 22.22 26.05
N VAL A 5 -16.36 21.90 27.29
CA VAL A 5 -15.46 21.92 28.45
C VAL A 5 -14.51 20.72 28.45
N VAL A 6 -14.96 19.54 27.99
CA VAL A 6 -14.12 18.33 27.92
C VAL A 6 -12.99 18.47 26.89
N GLY A 7 -13.22 19.20 25.79
CA GLY A 7 -12.18 19.43 24.77
C GLY A 7 -11.02 20.31 25.27
N ALA A 8 -11.32 21.33 26.07
CA ALA A 8 -10.29 22.22 26.63
C ALA A 8 -9.42 21.51 27.68
N TRP A 9 -10.03 20.65 28.51
CA TRP A 9 -9.32 19.88 29.53
C TRP A 9 -8.32 18.86 28.95
N VAL A 10 -8.69 18.18 27.87
CA VAL A 10 -7.80 17.21 27.20
C VAL A 10 -6.62 17.90 26.53
N LEU A 11 -6.82 19.09 25.97
CA LEU A 11 -5.76 19.87 25.32
C LEU A 11 -4.72 20.37 26.32
N SER A 12 -5.14 20.83 27.51
CA SER A 12 -4.23 21.31 28.56
C SER A 12 -3.37 20.20 29.16
N ILE A 13 -3.92 18.99 29.35
CA ILE A 13 -3.14 17.83 29.83
C ILE A 13 -2.08 17.43 28.80
N TRP A 14 -2.42 17.46 27.51
CA TRP A 14 -1.47 17.16 26.43
C TRP A 14 -0.34 18.20 26.31
N LEU A 15 -0.65 19.49 26.46
CA LEU A 15 0.35 20.55 26.44
C LEU A 15 1.30 20.48 27.66
N GLY A 16 0.78 20.11 28.83
CA GLY A 16 1.59 19.92 30.03
C GLY A 16 2.57 18.75 29.94
N LEU A 17 2.12 17.61 29.39
CA LEU A 17 2.98 16.44 29.14
C LEU A 17 4.06 16.72 28.08
N TRP A 18 3.73 17.51 27.06
CA TRP A 18 4.69 17.91 26.03
C TRP A 18 5.79 18.84 26.58
N ALA A 19 5.43 19.83 27.39
CA ALA A 19 6.39 20.76 28.00
C ALA A 19 7.40 20.04 28.90
N ALA A 20 6.96 19.04 29.68
CA ALA A 20 7.83 18.27 30.56
C ALA A 20 8.87 17.41 29.79
N THR A 21 8.50 16.88 28.63
CA THR A 21 9.43 16.09 27.80
C THR A 21 10.48 16.93 27.09
N VAL A 22 10.15 18.17 26.71
CA VAL A 22 11.08 19.08 26.02
C VAL A 22 12.23 19.50 26.94
N THR A 23 11.94 19.79 28.22
CA THR A 23 12.97 20.18 29.19
C THR A 23 13.96 19.06 29.54
N GLU A 24 13.53 17.80 29.45
CA GLU A 24 14.40 16.65 29.72
C GLU A 24 15.36 16.37 28.54
N THR A 25 14.92 16.68 27.31
CA THR A 25 15.74 16.51 26.10
C THR A 25 16.82 17.59 25.94
N GLU A 26 16.57 18.83 26.36
CA GLU A 26 17.57 19.91 26.28
C GLU A 26 18.78 19.65 27.19
N GLY A 27 18.57 19.00 28.35
CA GLY A 27 19.65 18.60 29.26
C GLY A 27 20.59 17.52 28.68
N LEU A 28 20.07 16.64 27.82
CA LEU A 28 20.85 15.56 27.18
C LEU A 28 21.68 16.07 25.99
N VAL A 29 21.16 17.01 25.22
CA VAL A 29 21.88 17.62 24.08
C VAL A 29 23.09 18.42 24.56
N ALA A 30 22.94 19.22 25.63
CA ALA A 30 24.03 19.97 26.25
C ALA A 30 25.12 19.09 26.91
N ALA A 31 24.83 17.82 27.17
CA ALA A 31 25.80 16.84 27.67
C ALA A 31 26.59 16.16 26.54
N MET A 32 26.01 16.02 25.35
CA MET A 32 26.66 15.40 24.19
C MET A 32 27.62 16.36 23.46
N GLU A 33 27.32 17.66 23.40
CA GLU A 33 28.17 18.66 22.73
C GLU A 33 29.54 18.87 23.40
N ARG A 34 29.69 18.48 24.67
CA ARG A 34 31.00 18.54 25.38
C ARG A 34 31.98 17.44 24.97
N LYS A 35 31.57 16.44 24.19
CA LYS A 35 32.38 15.22 23.95
C LYS A 35 33.01 15.09 22.57
N THR A 36 32.69 15.97 21.62
CA THR A 36 33.04 15.78 20.18
C THR A 36 34.03 16.80 19.61
N GLY A 37 34.71 17.59 20.44
CA GLY A 37 35.76 18.50 20.00
C GLY A 37 37.12 17.83 19.79
N ARG A 38 37.32 17.08 18.70
CA ARG A 38 38.60 16.88 17.98
C ARG A 38 38.50 15.72 16.98
N LEU A 39 38.53 16.03 15.69
CA LEU A 39 39.47 15.51 14.69
C LEU A 39 38.97 15.95 13.31
N GLY A 40 39.76 16.80 12.65
CA GLY A 40 39.58 17.17 11.25
C GLY A 40 40.41 16.26 10.34
N GLY A 41 39.96 16.13 9.10
CA GLY A 41 40.69 15.48 8.02
C GLY A 41 39.87 15.53 6.72
N ASP A 42 40.37 16.29 5.76
CA ASP A 42 39.86 16.38 4.38
C ASP A 42 40.04 15.05 3.65
N VAL A 43 39.00 14.62 2.92
CA VAL A 43 39.12 13.66 1.82
C VAL A 43 38.13 14.04 0.72
N ASP A 44 38.65 14.42 -0.45
CA ASP A 44 37.90 14.47 -1.71
C ASP A 44 37.56 13.05 -2.15
N GLU A 45 36.27 12.72 -2.32
CA GLU A 45 35.87 11.47 -2.95
C GLU A 45 34.64 11.63 -3.86
N VAL A 46 34.77 11.10 -5.07
CA VAL A 46 33.82 11.15 -6.17
C VAL A 46 32.61 10.28 -5.87
N VAL A 47 31.44 10.89 -5.65
CA VAL A 47 30.17 10.18 -5.37
C VAL A 47 29.54 9.69 -6.68
N SER A 48 29.42 8.38 -6.82
CA SER A 48 28.48 7.75 -7.76
C SER A 48 27.19 7.38 -7.02
N ASP A 49 26.06 7.91 -7.50
CA ASP A 49 24.71 7.72 -6.95
C ASP A 49 24.39 6.25 -6.67
N THR A 50 24.28 5.91 -5.38
CA THR A 50 23.83 4.59 -4.92
C THR A 50 22.58 4.80 -4.05
N GLU A 51 21.39 4.65 -4.63
CA GLU A 51 20.12 4.74 -3.89
C GLU A 51 20.01 3.60 -2.86
N MET A 52 20.13 3.93 -1.57
CA MET A 52 19.82 3.04 -0.46
C MET A 52 18.33 3.17 -0.08
N GLY A 53 17.52 2.17 -0.42
CA GLY A 53 16.11 2.09 -0.02
C GLY A 53 15.86 0.95 0.97
N ILE A 54 15.36 1.26 2.17
CA ILE A 54 14.85 0.24 3.11
C ILE A 54 13.43 -0.18 2.72
N VAL A 55 13.19 -1.49 2.71
CA VAL A 55 11.85 -2.06 2.56
C VAL A 55 11.45 -2.72 3.88
N VAL A 56 10.72 -2.00 4.73
CA VAL A 56 9.98 -2.62 5.83
C VAL A 56 8.77 -3.33 5.21
N ALA A 57 8.66 -4.66 5.33
CA ALA A 57 7.50 -5.40 4.85
C ALA A 57 6.71 -5.92 6.05
N ILE A 58 5.46 -5.50 6.18
CA ILE A 58 4.56 -5.95 7.26
C ILE A 58 3.48 -6.84 6.65
N ARG A 59 3.50 -8.16 6.91
CA ARG A 59 2.24 -8.88 7.18
C ARG A 59 2.32 -10.20 7.92
N ASP A 60 1.48 -10.23 8.96
CA ASP A 60 0.50 -11.23 9.39
C ASP A 60 0.83 -12.72 9.30
N GLN A 61 1.31 -13.18 10.47
CA GLN A 61 1.02 -14.45 11.15
C GLN A 61 1.77 -15.73 10.69
N LEU A 62 2.63 -16.19 11.61
CA LEU A 62 3.27 -17.50 11.78
C LEU A 62 4.61 -17.75 11.04
N PRO A 63 5.51 -18.52 11.67
CA PRO A 63 6.95 -18.31 11.71
C PRO A 63 7.64 -19.08 10.57
N HIS A 64 8.96 -18.97 10.52
CA HIS A 64 9.85 -19.56 9.52
C HIS A 64 9.99 -18.70 8.26
N LEU A 65 11.22 -18.20 8.05
CA LEU A 65 11.75 -17.50 6.87
C LEU A 65 11.60 -15.97 6.88
N LEU A 66 12.39 -15.36 7.77
CA LEU A 66 12.92 -14.00 7.60
C LEU A 66 13.90 -14.02 6.41
N ARG A 67 13.70 -13.18 5.39
CA ARG A 67 14.69 -12.96 4.33
C ARG A 67 14.91 -11.46 4.13
N ILE A 68 16.13 -11.03 4.45
CA ILE A 68 16.71 -9.77 4.01
C ILE A 68 17.24 -10.03 2.59
N TYR A 69 16.89 -9.21 1.61
CA TYR A 69 17.46 -9.32 0.27
C TYR A 69 18.64 -8.36 0.13
N TYR A 70 19.83 -8.94 -0.04
CA TYR A 70 20.90 -8.35 -0.83
C TYR A 70 20.96 -9.11 -2.16
N ARG A 71 21.16 -8.40 -3.27
CA ARG A 71 21.18 -8.97 -4.62
C ARG A 71 22.47 -9.78 -4.84
N SER A 72 22.40 -11.11 -4.77
CA SER A 72 23.21 -12.02 -5.60
C SER A 72 22.51 -13.40 -5.68
N GLY A 73 22.68 -14.10 -6.80
CA GLY A 73 21.73 -15.08 -7.32
C GLY A 73 21.76 -16.51 -6.75
N SER A 74 20.92 -17.34 -7.38
CA SER A 74 20.80 -18.81 -7.35
C SER A 74 19.60 -19.42 -6.61
N LEU A 75 19.04 -20.42 -7.27
CA LEU A 75 17.78 -21.15 -7.09
C LEU A 75 17.91 -22.26 -6.04
N LEU A 76 16.80 -22.68 -5.41
CA LEU A 76 16.33 -24.08 -5.36
C LEU A 76 15.05 -24.28 -4.51
N THR A 77 14.13 -25.03 -5.14
CA THR A 77 13.08 -25.97 -4.69
C THR A 77 12.19 -25.71 -3.47
N SER A 78 10.88 -25.64 -3.74
CA SER A 78 9.76 -25.67 -2.78
C SER A 78 9.34 -27.10 -2.39
N ARG A 79 9.04 -27.31 -1.09
CA ARG A 79 8.33 -28.49 -0.56
C ARG A 79 6.79 -28.29 -0.60
N PRO A 80 6.00 -29.37 -0.63
CA PRO A 80 4.55 -29.30 -0.80
C PRO A 80 3.80 -28.92 0.48
N VAL A 81 2.76 -28.11 0.34
CA VAL A 81 1.84 -27.71 1.42
C VAL A 81 0.62 -28.62 1.40
N ALA A 82 0.22 -29.12 2.57
CA ALA A 82 -0.90 -30.03 2.77
C ALA A 82 -2.24 -29.40 2.32
N ALA A 83 -3.04 -30.19 1.61
CA ALA A 83 -4.30 -29.79 1.02
C ALA A 83 -5.39 -29.56 2.08
N ALA A 84 -5.98 -28.36 2.08
CA ALA A 84 -7.14 -28.03 2.90
C ALA A 84 -8.43 -28.62 2.29
N ILE A 85 -9.27 -29.20 3.15
CA ILE A 85 -10.56 -29.79 2.80
C ILE A 85 -11.52 -28.70 2.29
N PRO A 86 -12.17 -28.86 1.11
CA PRO A 86 -13.08 -27.86 0.58
C PRO A 86 -14.37 -27.79 1.39
N ARG A 87 -14.70 -26.61 1.92
CA ARG A 87 -16.01 -26.31 2.50
C ARG A 87 -17.07 -26.27 1.39
N LYS A 88 -18.18 -26.98 1.57
CA LYS A 88 -19.34 -26.97 0.65
C LYS A 88 -19.83 -25.53 0.46
N ALA A 89 -19.85 -25.08 -0.80
CA ALA A 89 -20.33 -23.75 -1.15
C ALA A 89 -21.81 -23.61 -0.74
N PRO A 90 -22.19 -22.47 -0.14
CA PRO A 90 -23.59 -22.21 0.19
C PRO A 90 -24.44 -22.16 -1.10
N PRO A 91 -25.72 -22.58 -1.04
CA PRO A 91 -26.61 -22.59 -2.18
C PRO A 91 -26.78 -21.17 -2.74
N ASP A 92 -26.72 -21.08 -4.08
CA ASP A 92 -26.81 -19.85 -4.86
C ASP A 92 -28.12 -19.12 -4.57
N ARG A 93 -28.06 -18.14 -3.66
CA ARG A 93 -29.17 -17.21 -3.46
C ARG A 93 -29.27 -16.39 -4.74
N LYS A 94 -30.26 -16.72 -5.59
CA LYS A 94 -30.69 -15.92 -6.73
C LYS A 94 -30.87 -14.48 -6.26
N SER A 95 -29.86 -13.65 -6.47
CA SER A 95 -29.93 -12.26 -6.06
C SER A 95 -31.01 -11.61 -6.91
N ASN A 96 -31.96 -10.92 -6.27
CA ASN A 96 -32.87 -10.00 -6.94
C ASN A 96 -32.11 -8.76 -7.43
N ASP A 97 -30.95 -8.94 -8.05
CA ASP A 97 -30.28 -7.93 -8.86
C ASP A 97 -31.16 -7.73 -10.10
N ARG A 98 -32.16 -6.85 -9.92
CA ARG A 98 -32.91 -6.29 -11.04
C ARG A 98 -31.89 -5.79 -12.05
N VAL A 99 -31.81 -6.49 -13.17
CA VAL A 99 -31.01 -6.09 -14.32
C VAL A 99 -31.63 -4.79 -14.83
N ILE A 100 -31.00 -3.67 -14.48
CA ILE A 100 -31.35 -2.34 -14.99
C ILE A 100 -31.26 -2.44 -16.53
N LYS A 101 -32.36 -2.12 -17.23
CA LYS A 101 -32.43 -2.15 -18.69
C LYS A 101 -31.28 -1.31 -19.27
N ARG A 102 -30.67 -1.79 -20.36
CA ARG A 102 -29.53 -1.13 -20.99
C ARG A 102 -29.95 0.28 -21.46
N PRO A 103 -29.22 1.36 -21.15
CA PRO A 103 -29.33 2.57 -21.94
C PRO A 103 -28.96 2.24 -23.39
N ALA A 104 -29.60 2.89 -24.35
CA ALA A 104 -29.45 2.59 -25.79
C ALA A 104 -28.00 2.63 -26.29
N ARG A 105 -27.09 3.30 -25.56
CA ARG A 105 -25.66 3.31 -25.79
C ARG A 105 -24.94 3.19 -24.45
N GLY A 106 -24.24 2.08 -24.21
CA GLY A 106 -23.41 1.96 -23.02
C GLY A 106 -23.04 0.54 -22.63
N TYR A 107 -22.08 0.45 -21.72
CA TYR A 107 -21.71 -0.77 -21.03
C TYR A 107 -22.44 -0.88 -19.69
N HIS A 108 -22.60 -2.10 -19.18
CA HIS A 108 -23.12 -2.30 -17.83
C HIS A 108 -21.97 -2.40 -16.86
N THR A 109 -22.15 -1.84 -15.67
CA THR A 109 -21.32 -2.17 -14.52
C THR A 109 -22.17 -2.97 -13.54
N PHE A 110 -21.54 -3.89 -12.83
CA PHE A 110 -22.14 -4.52 -11.66
C PHE A 110 -22.31 -3.47 -10.55
N LYS A 111 -23.11 -3.77 -9.51
CA LYS A 111 -23.28 -2.88 -8.35
C LYS A 111 -21.95 -2.48 -7.69
N ASN A 112 -20.93 -3.32 -7.80
CA ASN A 112 -19.59 -3.03 -7.29
C ASN A 112 -18.80 -2.03 -8.16
N GLY A 113 -19.26 -1.72 -9.37
CA GLY A 113 -18.62 -0.83 -10.34
C GLY A 113 -17.70 -1.53 -11.35
N ALA A 114 -17.52 -2.84 -11.27
CA ALA A 114 -16.77 -3.63 -12.26
C ALA A 114 -17.58 -3.75 -13.56
N LEU A 115 -16.89 -3.76 -14.70
CA LEU A 115 -17.52 -3.90 -16.01
C LEU A 115 -18.20 -5.27 -16.12
N ASN A 116 -19.47 -5.29 -16.51
CA ASN A 116 -20.15 -6.52 -16.90
C ASN A 116 -19.77 -6.86 -18.34
N VAL A 117 -18.90 -7.86 -18.46
CA VAL A 117 -18.32 -8.34 -19.71
C VAL A 117 -19.20 -9.37 -20.44
N THR A 118 -20.37 -9.73 -19.91
CA THR A 118 -21.25 -10.72 -20.55
C THR A 118 -21.71 -10.24 -21.93
N PRO A 119 -21.36 -10.96 -23.02
CA PRO A 119 -21.74 -10.55 -24.37
C PRO A 119 -23.26 -10.63 -24.55
N LYS A 120 -23.83 -9.67 -25.28
CA LYS A 120 -25.26 -9.70 -25.64
C LYS A 120 -25.45 -9.37 -27.12
N GLY A 121 -26.51 -9.93 -27.72
CA GLY A 121 -26.86 -9.70 -29.12
C GLY A 121 -25.74 -10.16 -30.06
N THR A 122 -25.43 -9.31 -31.05
CA THR A 122 -24.42 -9.53 -32.11
C THR A 122 -22.98 -9.66 -31.58
N GLU A 123 -22.71 -9.20 -30.36
CA GLU A 123 -21.38 -9.33 -29.75
C GLU A 123 -21.00 -10.78 -29.47
N LYS A 124 -21.97 -11.69 -29.40
CA LYS A 124 -21.73 -13.12 -29.20
C LYS A 124 -20.93 -13.72 -30.36
N ASP A 125 -21.20 -13.29 -31.59
CA ASP A 125 -20.51 -13.79 -32.79
C ASP A 125 -19.06 -13.31 -32.82
N ILE A 126 -18.81 -12.06 -32.43
CA ILE A 126 -17.45 -11.51 -32.28
C ILE A 126 -16.67 -12.27 -31.20
N VAL A 127 -17.31 -12.55 -30.05
CA VAL A 127 -16.68 -13.35 -28.99
C VAL A 127 -16.35 -14.75 -29.50
N LYS A 128 -17.25 -15.39 -30.25
CA LYS A 128 -17.02 -16.71 -30.84
C LYS A 128 -15.85 -16.70 -31.82
N SER A 129 -15.77 -15.74 -32.74
CA SER A 129 -14.64 -15.62 -33.67
C SER A 129 -13.30 -15.33 -32.95
N ASN A 130 -13.32 -14.52 -31.89
CA ASN A 130 -12.11 -14.22 -31.12
C ASN A 130 -11.55 -15.44 -30.38
N GLN A 131 -12.37 -16.45 -30.08
CA GLN A 131 -11.90 -17.70 -29.45
C GLN A 131 -10.86 -18.44 -30.31
N ASP A 132 -10.85 -18.22 -31.63
CA ASP A 132 -9.87 -18.82 -32.54
C ASP A 132 -8.50 -18.12 -32.49
N SER A 133 -8.42 -16.94 -31.86
CA SER A 133 -7.15 -16.22 -31.73
C SER A 133 -6.11 -17.06 -30.97
N PRO A 134 -4.84 -17.10 -31.42
CA PRO A 134 -3.80 -17.90 -30.77
C PRO A 134 -3.65 -17.61 -29.27
N LEU A 135 -3.85 -16.36 -28.86
CA LEU A 135 -3.73 -15.93 -27.47
C LEU A 135 -4.88 -16.46 -26.59
N LEU A 136 -6.11 -16.50 -27.09
CA LEU A 136 -7.27 -16.96 -26.32
C LEU A 136 -7.42 -18.48 -26.30
N ARG A 137 -6.74 -19.19 -27.22
CA ARG A 137 -6.59 -20.66 -27.21
C ARG A 137 -5.62 -21.18 -26.15
N LEU A 138 -4.76 -20.32 -25.59
CA LEU A 138 -3.86 -20.73 -24.52
C LEU A 138 -4.64 -21.12 -23.25
N PRO A 139 -4.15 -22.06 -22.43
CA PRO A 139 -4.71 -22.32 -21.11
C PRO A 139 -4.76 -21.05 -20.24
N ALA A 140 -5.76 -20.97 -19.35
CA ALA A 140 -6.01 -19.78 -18.54
C ALA A 140 -4.81 -19.42 -17.64
N GLU A 141 -4.05 -20.42 -17.20
CA GLU A 141 -2.84 -20.27 -16.40
C GLU A 141 -1.76 -19.49 -17.16
N ILE A 142 -1.55 -19.84 -18.44
CA ILE A 142 -0.57 -19.18 -19.30
C ILE A 142 -1.02 -17.75 -19.59
N ARG A 143 -2.31 -17.54 -19.87
CA ARG A 143 -2.86 -16.18 -20.06
C ARG A 143 -2.69 -15.32 -18.82
N ASN A 144 -3.03 -15.84 -17.64
CA ASN A 144 -2.85 -15.14 -16.37
C ASN A 144 -1.38 -14.77 -16.12
N THR A 145 -0.44 -15.65 -16.46
CA THR A 145 1.00 -15.35 -16.40
C THR A 145 1.37 -14.20 -17.34
N ILE A 146 0.91 -14.23 -18.60
CA ILE A 146 1.11 -13.14 -19.56
C ILE A 146 0.52 -11.83 -19.02
N TRP A 147 -0.69 -11.85 -18.46
CA TRP A 147 -1.33 -10.68 -17.88
C TRP A 147 -0.57 -10.13 -16.68
N LYS A 148 -0.01 -10.98 -15.81
CA LYS A 148 0.83 -10.55 -14.69
C LYS A 148 2.09 -9.85 -15.17
N TYR A 149 2.78 -10.37 -16.18
CA TYR A 149 3.97 -9.73 -16.73
C TYR A 149 3.68 -8.42 -17.45
N THR A 150 2.52 -8.32 -18.12
CA THR A 150 2.16 -7.13 -18.91
C THR A 150 1.53 -6.02 -18.06
N LEU A 151 0.68 -6.37 -17.10
CA LEU A 151 -0.13 -5.41 -16.33
C LEU A 151 0.33 -5.25 -14.87
N GLY A 152 1.11 -6.20 -14.34
CA GLY A 152 1.60 -6.21 -12.96
C GLY A 152 3.01 -5.66 -12.81
N GLY A 153 3.53 -5.67 -11.58
CA GLY A 153 4.90 -5.25 -11.26
C GLY A 153 5.16 -3.76 -11.44
N LYS A 154 4.11 -2.95 -11.61
CA LYS A 154 4.23 -1.51 -11.86
C LYS A 154 4.35 -0.76 -10.54
N THR A 155 5.11 0.34 -10.56
CA THR A 155 5.03 1.33 -9.48
C THR A 155 4.10 2.45 -9.90
N MET A 156 3.00 2.60 -9.17
CA MET A 156 1.95 3.57 -9.41
C MET A 156 2.18 4.78 -8.50
N ARG A 157 2.41 5.96 -9.06
CA ARG A 157 2.60 7.21 -8.31
C ARG A 157 1.43 8.17 -8.51
N PRO A 158 1.04 8.95 -7.49
CA PRO A 158 0.06 10.01 -7.66
C PRO A 158 0.63 11.11 -8.55
N VAL A 159 -0.10 11.48 -9.60
CA VAL A 159 0.23 12.64 -10.43
C VAL A 159 -0.96 13.60 -10.44
N TYR A 160 -0.66 14.89 -10.28
CA TYR A 160 -1.62 15.96 -10.41
C TYR A 160 -2.04 16.10 -11.87
N SER A 161 -3.31 15.83 -12.14
CA SER A 161 -3.91 16.20 -13.43
C SER A 161 -4.30 17.68 -13.44
N TYR A 162 -4.45 18.25 -14.63
CA TYR A 162 -4.87 19.65 -14.86
C TYR A 162 -6.14 20.09 -14.11
N ARG A 163 -6.99 19.15 -13.66
CA ARG A 163 -8.18 19.44 -12.84
C ARG A 163 -7.92 19.37 -11.33
N SER A 164 -6.66 19.50 -10.91
CA SER A 164 -6.20 19.30 -9.53
C SER A 164 -6.60 17.95 -8.94
N ARG A 165 -6.77 16.93 -9.79
CA ARG A 165 -7.14 15.58 -9.33
C ARG A 165 -5.89 14.72 -9.30
N LEU A 166 -5.64 14.11 -8.15
CA LEU A 166 -4.59 13.12 -7.97
C LEU A 166 -5.05 11.79 -8.57
N ASN A 167 -4.31 11.30 -9.57
CA ASN A 167 -4.52 9.97 -10.13
C ASN A 167 -3.26 9.15 -9.97
N PHE A 168 -3.40 7.88 -9.62
CA PHE A 168 -2.30 6.94 -9.73
C PHE A 168 -2.03 6.64 -11.19
N VAL A 169 -0.80 6.92 -11.62
CA VAL A 169 -0.29 6.58 -12.95
C VAL A 169 1.01 5.79 -12.79
N PRO A 170 1.37 4.93 -13.76
CA PRO A 170 2.70 4.31 -13.76
C PRO A 170 3.80 5.38 -13.74
N LYS A 171 4.97 5.05 -13.18
CA LYS A 171 6.17 5.92 -13.26
C LYS A 171 6.44 6.36 -14.71
N PRO A 172 6.96 7.57 -14.97
CA PRO A 172 7.25 8.03 -16.34
C PRO A 172 8.22 7.15 -17.14
N SER A 173 9.08 6.38 -16.46
CA SER A 173 9.96 5.37 -17.07
C SER A 173 9.20 4.16 -17.62
N GLU A 174 7.94 3.98 -17.23
CA GLU A 174 7.05 2.94 -17.75
C GLU A 174 6.36 3.40 -19.03
N ARG A 175 5.86 2.45 -19.83
CA ARG A 175 5.18 2.76 -21.10
C ARG A 175 3.90 3.58 -20.83
N ILE A 176 3.73 4.67 -21.57
CA ILE A 176 2.57 5.61 -21.49
C ILE A 176 1.22 4.87 -21.56
N ASN A 177 1.16 3.76 -22.30
CA ASN A 177 -0.05 2.98 -22.55
C ASN A 177 -0.07 1.62 -21.81
N THR A 178 0.56 1.53 -20.64
CA THR A 178 0.69 0.26 -19.87
C THR A 178 -0.64 -0.49 -19.74
N PHE A 179 -1.76 0.20 -19.55
CA PHE A 179 -3.09 -0.43 -19.38
C PHE A 179 -3.98 -0.37 -20.62
N ALA A 180 -3.47 0.03 -21.78
CA ALA A 180 -4.27 0.08 -23.02
C ALA A 180 -4.78 -1.31 -23.42
N LEU A 181 -4.05 -2.37 -23.06
CA LEU A 181 -4.43 -3.75 -23.29
C LEU A 181 -5.78 -4.12 -22.64
N LEU A 182 -6.13 -3.52 -21.48
CA LEU A 182 -7.43 -3.74 -20.83
C LEU A 182 -8.60 -3.15 -21.63
N ARG A 183 -8.34 -2.33 -22.65
CA ARG A 183 -9.35 -1.68 -23.49
C ARG A 183 -9.58 -2.40 -24.82
N THR A 184 -8.79 -3.42 -25.15
CA THR A 184 -8.86 -4.08 -26.47
C THR A 184 -9.91 -5.18 -26.52
N CYS A 185 -10.02 -6.00 -25.46
CA CYS A 185 -10.91 -7.16 -25.43
C CYS A 185 -11.54 -7.38 -24.04
N ARG A 186 -12.80 -7.81 -24.02
CA ARG A 186 -13.56 -8.08 -22.79
C ARG A 186 -13.02 -9.25 -21.99
N GLN A 187 -12.50 -10.29 -22.65
CA GLN A 187 -11.90 -11.44 -21.96
C GLN A 187 -10.62 -11.01 -21.23
N ILE A 188 -9.76 -10.23 -21.90
CA ILE A 188 -8.55 -9.65 -21.30
C ILE A 188 -8.93 -8.76 -20.12
N TYR A 189 -9.97 -7.92 -20.25
CA TYR A 189 -10.46 -7.13 -19.13
C TYR A 189 -10.92 -8.01 -17.97
N ALA A 190 -11.70 -9.06 -18.23
CA ALA A 190 -12.23 -9.96 -17.20
C ALA A 190 -11.12 -10.66 -16.41
N GLU A 191 -10.08 -11.12 -17.11
CA GLU A 191 -8.94 -11.83 -16.51
C GLU A 191 -7.92 -10.87 -15.87
N GLY A 192 -7.70 -9.70 -16.49
CA GLY A 192 -6.58 -8.82 -16.17
C GLY A 192 -6.91 -7.56 -15.38
N ALA A 193 -8.18 -7.11 -15.31
CA ALA A 193 -8.50 -5.79 -14.75
C ALA A 193 -8.14 -5.62 -13.26
N LEU A 194 -7.99 -6.73 -12.52
CA LEU A 194 -7.59 -6.71 -11.11
C LEU A 194 -6.08 -6.74 -10.89
N ILE A 195 -5.31 -7.12 -11.91
CA ILE A 195 -3.85 -7.27 -11.82
C ILE A 195 -3.15 -5.95 -11.47
N PRO A 196 -3.50 -4.79 -12.07
CA PRO A 196 -2.89 -3.51 -11.70
C PRO A 196 -3.06 -3.14 -10.23
N TYR A 197 -4.06 -3.66 -9.53
CA TYR A 197 -4.29 -3.39 -8.12
C TYR A 197 -3.61 -4.42 -7.21
N THR A 198 -3.59 -5.68 -7.63
CA THR A 198 -3.07 -6.79 -6.83
C THR A 198 -1.55 -6.97 -6.92
N GLU A 199 -0.96 -6.67 -8.07
CA GLU A 199 0.45 -6.94 -8.39
C GLU A 199 1.29 -5.66 -8.57
N SER A 200 0.71 -4.47 -8.37
CA SER A 200 1.45 -3.20 -8.42
C SER A 200 1.74 -2.65 -7.03
N ILE A 201 2.79 -1.83 -6.95
CA ILE A 201 3.18 -1.07 -5.78
C ILE A 201 2.58 0.34 -5.92
N PHE A 202 1.70 0.73 -5.01
CA PHE A 202 1.22 2.13 -4.96
C PHE A 202 2.23 2.92 -4.15
N SER A 203 2.98 3.82 -4.76
CA SER A 203 3.95 4.67 -4.06
C SER A 203 3.43 6.08 -3.89
N VAL A 204 3.57 6.65 -2.71
CA VAL A 204 3.19 8.03 -2.39
C VAL A 204 4.32 8.73 -1.64
N GLU A 205 4.55 10.00 -1.97
CA GLU A 205 5.55 10.81 -1.27
C GLU A 205 4.96 11.43 0.00
N TYR A 206 3.72 11.91 -0.08
CA TYR A 206 3.04 12.61 1.01
C TYR A 206 1.86 11.81 1.57
N MET A 207 1.72 11.76 2.90
CA MET A 207 0.57 11.10 3.55
C MET A 207 -0.78 11.66 3.12
N ALA A 208 -0.85 12.98 2.88
CA ALA A 208 -2.07 13.61 2.41
C ALA A 208 -2.54 13.06 1.05
N ASP A 209 -1.60 12.62 0.22
CA ASP A 209 -1.86 12.11 -1.12
C ASP A 209 -2.46 10.71 -1.11
N VAL A 210 -2.14 9.88 -0.12
CA VAL A 210 -2.79 8.58 0.13
C VAL A 210 -4.30 8.75 0.17
N THR A 211 -4.78 9.64 1.05
CA THR A 211 -6.21 9.86 1.24
C THR A 211 -6.85 10.48 0.00
N ARG A 212 -6.17 11.45 -0.63
CA ARG A 212 -6.69 12.14 -1.82
C ARG A 212 -6.79 11.22 -3.03
N ALA A 213 -5.76 10.44 -3.34
CA ALA A 213 -5.77 9.52 -4.48
C ALA A 213 -6.72 8.34 -4.26
N PHE A 214 -6.70 7.69 -3.08
CA PHE A 214 -7.55 6.52 -2.85
C PHE A 214 -9.05 6.82 -2.77
N ARG A 215 -9.46 8.07 -2.48
CA ARG A 215 -10.87 8.49 -2.57
C ARG A 215 -11.48 8.28 -3.95
N ARG A 216 -10.67 8.20 -5.01
CA ARG A 216 -11.15 7.97 -6.38
C ARG A 216 -11.37 6.50 -6.70
N PHE A 217 -10.81 5.60 -5.90
CA PHE A 217 -10.92 4.17 -6.13
C PHE A 217 -12.29 3.69 -5.66
N ARG A 218 -12.86 2.77 -6.43
CA ARG A 218 -14.06 2.06 -6.00
C ARG A 218 -13.69 1.11 -4.86
N LYS A 219 -14.66 0.83 -3.97
CA LYS A 219 -14.45 -0.07 -2.82
C LYS A 219 -13.87 -1.43 -3.23
N HIS A 220 -14.32 -2.00 -4.36
CA HIS A 220 -13.77 -3.27 -4.83
C HIS A 220 -12.29 -3.15 -5.23
N GLN A 221 -11.88 -2.06 -5.90
CA GLN A 221 -10.49 -1.82 -6.30
C GLN A 221 -9.58 -1.68 -5.08
N LEU A 222 -10.03 -0.90 -4.08
CA LEU A 222 -9.31 -0.75 -2.81
C LEU A 222 -9.11 -2.09 -2.09
N GLY A 223 -10.11 -2.98 -2.16
CA GLY A 223 -10.01 -4.34 -1.65
C GLY A 223 -9.00 -5.22 -2.39
N HIS A 224 -8.47 -4.80 -3.53
CA HIS A 224 -7.44 -5.56 -4.26
C HIS A 224 -6.03 -5.02 -4.04
N ILE A 225 -5.87 -3.84 -3.44
CA ILE A 225 -4.57 -3.26 -3.17
C ILE A 225 -3.88 -4.07 -2.07
N ARG A 226 -2.75 -4.67 -2.43
CA ARG A 226 -1.94 -5.51 -1.54
C ARG A 226 -0.67 -4.82 -1.09
N GLU A 227 -0.23 -3.77 -1.77
CA GLU A 227 1.06 -3.15 -1.48
C GLU A 227 1.01 -1.63 -1.61
N LEU A 228 1.45 -0.97 -0.55
CA LEU A 228 1.58 0.47 -0.46
C LEU A 228 3.03 0.77 -0.09
N SER A 229 3.65 1.70 -0.79
CA SER A 229 4.96 2.26 -0.50
C SER A 229 4.78 3.73 -0.14
N ILE A 230 5.46 4.15 0.91
CA ILE A 230 5.51 5.52 1.38
C ILE A 230 6.96 5.93 1.26
N GLU A 231 7.24 6.88 0.37
CA GLU A 231 8.58 7.39 0.07
C GLU A 231 8.74 8.75 0.77
N CYS A 232 9.55 8.83 1.81
CA CYS A 232 9.84 10.07 2.52
C CYS A 232 11.14 10.65 1.95
N ASP A 233 11.00 11.47 0.91
CA ASP A 233 12.11 11.94 0.06
C ASP A 233 12.58 13.37 0.34
N ARG A 234 11.93 14.12 1.25
CA ARG A 234 12.27 15.53 1.45
C ARG A 234 12.23 15.94 2.90
N TYR A 235 13.29 16.66 3.29
CA TYR A 235 13.37 17.55 4.46
C TYR A 235 12.48 17.03 5.56
N VAL A 236 12.88 15.89 6.09
CA VAL A 236 12.44 15.57 7.41
C VAL A 236 13.13 16.60 8.27
N PRO A 237 12.42 17.62 8.82
CA PRO A 237 13.10 18.64 9.61
C PRO A 237 13.88 17.91 10.71
N ASN A 238 14.93 18.53 11.24
CA ASN A 238 15.73 17.96 12.35
C ASN A 238 14.89 17.52 13.58
N HIS A 239 13.58 17.79 13.57
CA HIS A 239 12.56 17.27 14.47
C HIS A 239 11.63 16.24 13.80
N PHE A 240 12.17 15.22 13.11
CA PHE A 240 11.32 14.11 12.65
C PHE A 240 10.75 13.39 13.86
N ASP A 241 9.54 13.76 14.22
CA ASP A 241 8.81 13.03 15.22
C ASP A 241 8.25 11.75 14.55
N VAL A 242 9.01 10.66 14.69
CA VAL A 242 8.63 9.31 14.28
C VAL A 242 7.23 8.95 14.81
N HIS A 243 6.88 9.40 16.02
CA HIS A 243 5.56 9.16 16.59
C HIS A 243 4.46 9.94 15.85
N GLN A 244 4.69 11.20 15.47
CA GLN A 244 3.75 11.95 14.62
C GLN A 244 3.60 11.31 13.24
N PHE A 245 4.71 10.89 12.62
CA PHE A 245 4.66 10.23 11.32
C PHE A 245 3.85 8.93 11.38
N ILE A 246 4.13 8.06 12.34
CA ILE A 246 3.39 6.80 12.53
C ILE A 246 1.93 7.09 12.88
N SER A 247 1.67 8.08 13.73
CA SER A 247 0.30 8.50 14.05
C SER A 247 -0.44 8.99 12.81
N GLY A 248 0.24 9.75 11.95
CA GLY A 248 -0.26 10.19 10.66
C GLY A 248 -0.60 9.01 9.75
N ILE A 249 0.33 8.07 9.55
CA ILE A 249 0.09 6.83 8.80
C ILE A 249 -1.15 6.12 9.36
N MET A 250 -1.24 5.96 10.67
CA MET A 250 -2.31 5.24 11.32
C MET A 250 -3.66 5.96 11.22
N PHE A 251 -3.66 7.28 11.16
CA PHE A 251 -4.83 8.12 10.95
C PHE A 251 -5.30 8.11 9.49
N PHE A 252 -4.37 8.24 8.53
CA PHE A 252 -4.65 8.33 7.09
C PHE A 252 -4.82 6.99 6.39
N LEU A 253 -4.33 5.90 6.98
CA LEU A 253 -4.62 4.51 6.56
C LEU A 253 -5.65 3.88 7.50
N PRO A 254 -6.93 4.32 7.46
CA PRO A 254 -7.95 3.59 8.19
C PRO A 254 -7.95 2.16 7.65
N SER A 255 -7.90 1.18 8.54
CA SER A 255 -7.89 -0.24 8.18
C SER A 255 -9.05 -0.64 7.26
N LYS A 256 -10.13 0.15 7.29
CA LYS A 256 -11.30 0.01 6.41
C LYS A 256 -11.06 0.46 4.96
N ALA A 257 -10.09 1.33 4.70
CA ALA A 257 -9.81 1.83 3.34
C ALA A 257 -9.07 0.79 2.50
N LEU A 258 -8.09 0.09 3.07
CA LEU A 258 -7.30 -0.93 2.36
C LEU A 258 -7.35 -2.26 3.14
N PRO A 259 -8.52 -2.95 3.15
CA PRO A 259 -8.73 -4.11 4.01
C PRO A 259 -7.78 -5.28 3.70
N ASN A 260 -7.26 -5.34 2.47
CA ASN A 260 -6.38 -6.40 2.01
C ASN A 260 -4.93 -5.96 1.84
N LEU A 261 -4.50 -4.84 2.43
CA LEU A 261 -3.12 -4.37 2.37
C LEU A 261 -2.15 -5.37 3.02
N ARG A 262 -1.32 -6.03 2.21
CA ARG A 262 -0.36 -7.07 2.63
C ARG A 262 1.04 -6.56 2.87
N ARG A 263 1.43 -5.45 2.29
CA ARG A 263 2.80 -4.94 2.41
C ARG A 263 2.71 -3.44 2.51
N LEU A 264 3.31 -2.89 3.55
CA LEU A 264 3.48 -1.46 3.74
C LEU A 264 4.97 -1.18 3.75
N ARG A 265 5.52 -0.64 2.65
CA ARG A 265 6.91 -0.21 2.55
C ARG A 265 7.03 1.23 3.03
N LEU A 266 8.03 1.50 3.84
CA LEU A 266 8.42 2.84 4.25
C LEU A 266 9.85 3.02 3.77
N GLY A 267 10.03 3.85 2.74
CA GLY A 267 11.34 4.27 2.25
C GLY A 267 11.65 5.64 2.83
N PHE A 268 12.82 5.77 3.44
CA PHE A 268 13.38 7.03 3.91
C PHE A 268 14.60 7.30 3.05
N PHE A 269 14.58 8.42 2.33
CA PHE A 269 15.73 8.84 1.53
C PHE A 269 16.49 9.87 2.36
N SER A 270 17.78 9.59 2.58
CA SER A 270 18.69 10.44 3.32
C SER A 270 18.85 11.77 2.61
N SER A 271 18.82 12.89 3.34
CA SER A 271 19.61 14.05 2.87
C SER A 271 21.07 13.76 3.19
N ASP A 272 22.00 14.40 2.47
CA ASP A 272 23.45 14.15 2.59
C ASP A 272 24.01 14.34 4.03
N ASP A 273 23.21 14.88 4.95
CA ASP A 273 23.56 15.22 6.33
C ASP A 273 23.30 14.10 7.36
N TRP A 274 22.71 12.96 7.00
CA TRP A 274 22.49 11.87 7.96
C TRP A 274 23.71 10.95 8.03
N ASN A 275 24.45 11.02 9.14
CA ASN A 275 25.46 10.01 9.43
C ASN A 275 24.82 8.61 9.50
N ALA A 276 25.47 7.58 8.95
CA ALA A 276 24.94 6.21 8.88
C ALA A 276 24.44 5.66 10.24
N VAL A 277 25.03 6.11 11.35
CA VAL A 277 24.62 5.76 12.72
C VAL A 277 23.20 6.25 13.05
N THR A 278 22.82 7.46 12.64
CA THR A 278 21.48 8.02 12.91
C THR A 278 20.40 7.30 12.10
N PHE A 279 20.76 6.77 10.93
CA PHE A 279 19.84 6.05 10.07
C PHE A 279 19.41 4.70 10.65
N GLU A 280 20.35 3.88 11.14
CA GLU A 280 20.04 2.58 11.75
C GLU A 280 19.21 2.73 13.04
N GLU A 281 19.56 3.72 13.87
CA GLU A 281 18.81 4.05 15.08
C GLU A 281 17.38 4.49 14.76
N THR A 282 17.23 5.36 13.75
CA THR A 282 15.92 5.84 13.28
C THR A 282 15.09 4.68 12.73
N GLU A 283 15.69 3.82 11.91
CA GLU A 283 15.03 2.62 11.38
C GLU A 283 14.52 1.74 12.53
N LYS A 284 15.37 1.45 13.51
CA LYS A 284 15.03 0.64 14.68
C LYS A 284 13.90 1.26 15.49
N ALA A 285 13.92 2.58 15.69
CA ALA A 285 12.86 3.32 16.36
C ALA A 285 11.52 3.22 15.61
N ILE A 286 11.52 3.43 14.30
CA ILE A 286 10.33 3.32 13.44
C ILE A 286 9.76 1.90 13.48
N ARG A 287 10.61 0.88 13.31
CA ARG A 287 10.21 -0.54 13.39
C ARG A 287 9.57 -0.86 14.73
N SER A 288 10.19 -0.44 15.84
CA SER A 288 9.67 -0.65 17.19
C SER A 288 8.31 0.02 17.40
N ALA A 289 8.17 1.28 16.99
CA ALA A 289 6.93 2.04 17.15
C ALA A 289 5.78 1.51 16.27
N LEU A 290 6.08 1.07 15.03
CA LEU A 290 5.10 0.40 14.17
C LEU A 290 4.64 -0.93 14.75
N PHE A 291 5.58 -1.75 15.21
CA PHE A 291 5.28 -3.04 15.83
C PHE A 291 4.37 -2.87 17.05
N LYS A 292 4.73 -1.96 17.97
CA LYS A 292 3.91 -1.61 19.15
C LYS A 292 2.50 -1.16 18.75
N SER A 293 2.38 -0.33 17.71
CA SER A 293 1.09 0.19 17.24
C SER A 293 0.22 -0.88 16.59
N LEU A 294 0.81 -1.83 15.86
CA LEU A 294 0.10 -2.93 15.21
C LEU A 294 -0.37 -3.98 16.21
N VAL A 295 0.50 -4.38 17.14
CA VAL A 295 0.15 -5.30 18.23
C VAL A 295 -1.03 -4.74 19.05
N ASN A 296 -0.99 -3.45 19.40
CA ASN A 296 -2.08 -2.79 20.10
C ASN A 296 -3.40 -2.79 19.32
N ARG A 297 -3.36 -2.70 17.99
CA ARG A 297 -4.57 -2.80 17.16
C ARG A 297 -5.14 -4.21 17.14
N GLN A 298 -4.29 -5.23 17.05
CA GLN A 298 -4.72 -6.63 17.05
C GLN A 298 -5.41 -6.99 18.36
N ILE A 299 -4.83 -6.60 19.50
CA ILE A 299 -5.42 -6.80 20.83
C ILE A 299 -6.82 -6.16 20.90
N ARG A 300 -6.97 -4.92 20.43
CA ARG A 300 -8.27 -4.22 20.41
C ARG A 300 -9.30 -4.89 19.51
N ALA A 301 -8.88 -5.50 18.41
CA ALA A 301 -9.77 -6.23 17.51
C ALA A 301 -10.29 -7.52 18.18
N SER A 302 -9.40 -8.32 18.79
CA SER A 302 -9.78 -9.55 19.49
C SER A 302 -10.65 -9.29 20.74
N THR A 303 -10.38 -8.24 21.51
CA THR A 303 -11.21 -7.91 22.68
C THR A 303 -12.63 -7.52 22.28
N ARG A 304 -12.81 -6.85 21.12
CA ARG A 304 -14.15 -6.53 20.60
C ARG A 304 -14.91 -7.77 20.18
N GLU A 305 -14.27 -8.74 19.54
CA GLU A 305 -14.94 -9.97 19.11
C GLU A 305 -15.38 -10.83 20.30
N ASN A 306 -14.56 -10.91 21.36
CA ASN A 306 -14.90 -11.68 22.56
C ASN A 306 -15.98 -11.01 23.44
N GLY A 307 -16.03 -9.67 23.46
CA GLY A 307 -17.05 -8.93 24.23
C GLY A 307 -18.49 -9.12 23.74
N TYR A 308 -18.68 -9.62 22.51
CA TYR A 308 -20.01 -9.92 21.95
C TYR A 308 -20.49 -11.35 22.23
N GLN A 309 -19.67 -12.22 22.85
CA GLN A 309 -20.08 -13.60 23.17
C GLN A 309 -20.71 -13.77 24.56
N HIS A 310 -20.76 -12.71 25.37
CA HIS A 310 -21.30 -12.73 26.75
C HIS A 310 -22.54 -11.83 26.94
N LEU A 311 -23.21 -11.45 25.86
CA LEU A 311 -24.52 -10.77 25.85
C LEU A 311 -25.49 -11.57 24.98
#